data_AF-A0A961JNW4-F1
#
_entry.id   AF-A0A961JNW4-F1
#
_cell.length_a   1.000
_cell.length_b   1.000
_cell.length_c   1.000
_cell.angle_alpha   90.00
_cell.angle_beta   90.00
_cell.angle_gamma   90.00
#
_symmetry.space_group_name_H-M   'P 1'
#
loop_
_entity.id
_entity.type
_entity.pdbx_description
1 polymer ?
#
loop_
_entity_poly.entity_id
_entity_poly.type
_entity_poly.pdbx_seq_one_letter_code
_entity_poly.pdbx_strand_id
1 'polypeptide(L)'
;MTISELETETHGGTDRRDFFAPGRNCWRVCDTRDLAVVRDGAAYFRALREAMIAARRQVLLVGWDFDLEIELLPGESDETGLAPDGYPNMLQDFFEAIVAEKPELHIHLLRWTGSVVLAPGRLVPMARLSMLGSDRIQAAFDGRHPVGACHHQKIV
;
A
#
# COMPACT_ATOMS: atom_id res chain seq x y z
N MET A 1 14.35 29.71 -60.40
CA MET A 1 15.21 29.94 -59.23
C MET A 1 14.48 29.37 -58.04
N THR A 2 15.06 28.31 -57.49
CA THR A 2 14.57 27.37 -56.47
C THR A 2 14.61 27.99 -55.07
N ILE A 3 14.13 27.22 -54.07
CA ILE A 3 14.30 27.32 -52.60
C ILE A 3 13.00 27.81 -51.91
N SER A 4 12.38 27.12 -50.95
CA SER A 4 12.72 25.87 -50.23
C SER A 4 11.45 25.38 -49.52
N GLU A 5 11.46 24.08 -49.21
CA GLU A 5 10.47 23.39 -48.40
C GLU A 5 10.20 24.11 -47.07
N LEU A 6 8.92 24.26 -46.72
CA LEU A 6 8.52 24.38 -45.32
C LEU A 6 8.79 23.03 -44.67
N GLU A 7 9.91 22.92 -43.97
CA GLU A 7 10.13 21.86 -42.99
C GLU A 7 9.01 21.94 -41.94
N THR A 8 8.10 20.98 -41.99
CA THR A 8 7.37 20.53 -40.82
C THR A 8 8.39 20.25 -39.72
N GLU A 9 8.53 21.17 -38.77
CA GLU A 9 9.18 20.89 -37.50
C GLU A 9 8.43 19.72 -36.84
N THR A 10 8.98 18.52 -37.00
CA THR A 10 8.68 17.41 -36.11
C THR A 10 9.12 17.85 -34.73
N HIS A 11 8.15 18.29 -33.92
CA HIS A 11 8.32 18.52 -32.49
C HIS A 11 8.95 17.24 -31.91
N GLY A 12 10.25 17.30 -31.61
CA GLY A 12 11.03 16.18 -31.13
C GLY A 12 10.43 15.69 -29.82
N GLY A 13 9.63 14.63 -29.90
CA GLY A 13 9.11 13.95 -28.74
C GLY A 13 10.29 13.42 -27.95
N THR A 14 10.57 14.01 -26.79
CA THR A 14 11.51 13.45 -25.82
C THR A 14 11.04 12.02 -25.53
N ASP A 15 11.82 11.03 -25.95
CA ASP A 15 11.45 9.64 -25.70
C ASP A 15 11.34 9.48 -24.18
N ARG A 16 10.19 9.01 -23.69
CA ARG A 16 9.92 8.79 -22.26
C ARG A 16 10.98 7.87 -21.62
N ARG A 17 11.75 7.14 -22.44
CA ARG A 17 12.93 6.34 -22.07
C ARG A 17 14.16 7.15 -21.67
N ASP A 18 14.25 8.45 -21.97
CA ASP A 18 15.44 9.25 -21.63
C ASP A 18 15.46 9.70 -20.16
N PHE A 19 14.29 9.88 -19.54
CA PHE A 19 14.21 10.25 -18.11
C PHE A 19 14.39 9.04 -17.19
N PHE A 20 13.80 7.90 -17.54
CA PHE A 20 13.85 6.68 -16.75
C PHE A 20 14.87 5.69 -17.32
N ALA A 21 15.96 5.49 -16.60
CA ALA A 21 17.02 4.53 -16.92
C ALA A 21 17.04 3.39 -15.89
N PRO A 22 16.54 2.19 -16.25
CA PRO A 22 16.53 1.02 -15.38
C PRO A 22 17.91 0.71 -14.80
N GLY A 23 17.96 0.39 -13.51
CA GLY A 23 19.21 0.12 -12.78
C GLY A 23 20.01 1.36 -12.36
N ARG A 24 19.66 2.55 -12.85
CA ARG A 24 20.25 3.83 -12.41
C ARG A 24 19.29 4.65 -11.56
N ASN A 25 18.08 4.92 -12.07
CA ASN A 25 17.09 5.78 -11.39
C ASN A 25 15.67 5.24 -11.41
N CYS A 26 15.44 4.06 -11.99
CA CYS A 26 14.20 3.31 -11.86
C CYS A 26 14.48 1.80 -11.84
N TRP A 27 13.51 1.02 -11.35
CA TRP A 27 13.59 -0.44 -11.39
C TRP A 27 13.21 -0.97 -12.78
N ARG A 28 12.09 -0.49 -13.34
CA ARG A 28 11.57 -0.88 -14.64
C ARG A 28 10.66 0.20 -15.22
N VAL A 29 10.60 0.30 -16.54
CA VAL A 29 9.59 1.06 -17.28
C VAL A 29 8.63 0.07 -17.92
N CYS A 30 7.34 0.20 -17.65
CA CYS A 30 6.30 -0.67 -18.18
C CYS A 30 5.12 0.19 -18.64
N ASP A 31 4.44 -0.21 -19.71
CA ASP A 31 3.13 0.32 -20.04
C ASP A 31 2.06 -0.45 -19.27
N THR A 32 1.12 0.28 -18.67
CA THR A 32 -0.09 -0.29 -18.07
C THR A 32 -1.31 0.41 -18.66
N ARG A 33 -2.37 -0.35 -18.89
CA ARG A 33 -3.70 0.19 -19.20
C ARG A 33 -4.56 0.32 -17.95
N ASP A 34 -4.10 -0.28 -16.86
CA ASP A 34 -4.82 -0.35 -15.58
C ASP A 34 -4.14 0.63 -14.62
N LEU A 35 -4.64 1.87 -14.64
CA LEU A 35 -4.25 2.94 -13.72
C LEU A 35 -5.50 3.73 -13.35
N ALA A 36 -5.73 3.90 -12.05
CA ALA A 36 -6.82 4.70 -11.54
C ALA A 36 -6.30 5.72 -10.53
N VAL A 37 -6.92 6.90 -10.52
CA VAL A 37 -6.71 7.91 -9.48
C VAL A 37 -7.85 7.80 -8.48
N VAL A 38 -7.52 7.49 -7.23
CA VAL A 38 -8.49 7.43 -6.15
C VAL A 38 -8.46 8.76 -5.39
N ARG A 39 -9.64 9.36 -5.21
CA ARG A 39 -9.81 10.61 -4.49
C ARG A 39 -10.46 10.30 -3.14
N ASP A 40 -9.89 10.87 -2.09
CA ASP A 40 -10.35 10.73 -0.70
C ASP A 40 -10.08 9.35 -0.07
N GLY A 41 -10.09 9.32 1.27
CA GLY A 41 -9.82 8.14 2.09
C GLY A 41 -10.89 7.06 1.94
N ALA A 42 -12.17 7.42 1.86
CA ALA A 42 -13.26 6.45 1.76
C ALA A 42 -13.14 5.57 0.49
N ALA A 43 -12.89 6.19 -0.66
CA ALA A 43 -12.69 5.45 -1.91
C ALA A 43 -11.38 4.65 -1.89
N TYR A 44 -10.33 5.19 -1.25
CA TYR A 44 -9.05 4.50 -1.09
C TYR A 44 -9.20 3.23 -0.25
N PHE A 45 -9.81 3.31 0.94
CA PHE A 45 -9.95 2.15 1.81
C PHE A 45 -10.87 1.08 1.22
N ARG A 46 -11.90 1.47 0.46
CA ARG A 46 -12.71 0.51 -0.30
C ARG A 46 -11.88 -0.23 -1.35
N ALA A 47 -11.16 0.48 -2.21
CA ALA A 47 -10.33 -0.13 -3.24
C ALA A 47 -9.21 -1.00 -2.62
N LEU A 48 -8.62 -0.54 -1.51
CA LEU A 48 -7.63 -1.27 -0.74
C LEU A 48 -8.22 -2.59 -0.20
N ARG A 49 -9.39 -2.55 0.42
CA ARG A 49 -10.09 -3.73 0.95
C ARG A 49 -10.40 -4.73 -0.17
N GLU A 50 -10.94 -4.28 -1.28
CA GLU A 50 -11.21 -5.11 -2.46
C GLU A 50 -9.93 -5.78 -3.00
N ALA A 51 -8.83 -5.03 -3.09
CA ALA A 51 -7.53 -5.55 -3.53
C ALA A 51 -6.98 -6.63 -2.57
N MET A 52 -7.11 -6.43 -1.26
CA MET A 52 -6.67 -7.41 -0.26
C MET A 52 -7.54 -8.68 -0.24
N ILE A 53 -8.86 -8.55 -0.46
CA ILE A 53 -9.75 -9.72 -0.63
C ILE A 53 -9.36 -10.53 -1.86
N ALA A 54 -9.00 -9.87 -2.97
CA ALA A 54 -8.58 -10.52 -4.21
C ALA A 54 -7.18 -11.15 -4.14
N ALA A 55 -6.33 -10.72 -3.20
CA ALA A 55 -4.97 -11.22 -3.04
C ALA A 55 -4.95 -12.71 -2.69
N ARG A 56 -4.07 -13.47 -3.35
CA ARG A 56 -3.96 -14.93 -3.17
C ARG A 56 -2.74 -15.38 -2.38
N ARG A 57 -1.63 -14.65 -2.53
CA ARG A 57 -0.32 -15.06 -2.01
C ARG A 57 0.27 -14.06 -1.04
N GLN A 58 0.23 -12.77 -1.38
CA GLN A 58 0.91 -11.75 -0.59
C GLN A 58 0.13 -10.44 -0.59
N VAL A 59 0.13 -9.77 0.57
CA VAL A 59 -0.18 -8.35 0.74
C VAL A 59 1.03 -7.72 1.43
N LEU A 60 1.57 -6.64 0.86
CA LEU A 60 2.76 -5.96 1.38
C LEU A 60 2.41 -4.51 1.73
N LEU A 61 2.23 -4.23 3.03
CA LEU A 61 1.93 -2.89 3.50
C LEU A 61 3.22 -2.21 3.96
N VAL A 62 3.56 -1.08 3.34
CA VAL A 62 4.68 -0.21 3.75
C VAL A 62 4.12 1.14 4.16
N GLY A 63 4.37 1.53 5.40
CA GLY A 63 3.74 2.71 5.99
C GLY A 63 4.59 3.37 7.07
N TRP A 64 4.34 4.67 7.23
CA TRP A 64 4.88 5.44 8.36
C TRP A 64 4.32 4.92 9.70
N ASP A 65 3.02 4.64 9.74
CA ASP A 65 2.32 4.05 10.88
C ASP A 65 1.09 3.26 10.41
N PHE A 66 0.67 2.29 11.22
CA PHE A 66 -0.53 1.49 11.00
C PHE A 66 -1.35 1.49 12.29
N ASP A 67 -2.60 1.91 12.15
CA ASP A 67 -3.59 1.78 13.20
C ASP A 67 -4.45 0.56 12.87
N LEU A 68 -4.28 -0.51 13.66
CA LEU A 68 -4.95 -1.80 13.44
C LEU A 68 -6.40 -1.80 13.93
N GLU A 69 -6.80 -0.74 14.65
CA GLU A 69 -8.13 -0.57 15.25
C GLU A 69 -9.03 0.34 14.39
N ILE A 70 -8.65 0.60 13.13
CA ILE A 70 -9.48 1.37 12.20
C ILE A 70 -10.54 0.47 11.56
N GLU A 71 -11.72 1.04 11.34
CA GLU A 71 -12.68 0.49 10.37
C GLU A 71 -12.25 0.85 8.95
N LEU A 72 -12.21 -0.13 8.06
CA LEU A 72 -11.90 0.08 6.64
C LEU A 72 -13.05 0.76 5.89
N LEU A 73 -14.30 0.49 6.28
CA LEU A 73 -15.52 1.09 5.72
C LEU A 73 -16.35 1.74 6.84
N PRO A 74 -15.95 2.93 7.36
CA PRO A 74 -16.58 3.51 8.53
C PRO A 74 -18.09 3.71 8.38
N GLY A 75 -18.86 3.22 9.36
CA GLY A 75 -20.33 3.32 9.36
C GLY A 75 -21.07 2.34 8.43
N GLU A 76 -20.34 1.39 7.82
CA GLU A 76 -20.93 0.33 6.97
C GLU A 76 -20.95 -1.04 7.66
N SER A 77 -20.55 -1.11 8.93
CA SER A 77 -20.62 -2.30 9.76
C SER A 77 -22.08 -2.66 10.07
N ASP A 78 -22.43 -3.94 10.00
CA ASP A 78 -23.67 -4.47 10.58
C ASP A 78 -23.60 -4.54 12.12
N GLU A 79 -24.66 -5.04 12.76
CA GLU A 79 -24.73 -5.18 14.24
C GLU A 79 -23.65 -6.11 14.81
N THR A 80 -23.05 -6.95 13.98
CA THR A 80 -21.99 -7.90 14.36
C THR A 80 -20.59 -7.40 14.04
N GLY A 81 -20.46 -6.20 13.44
CA GLY A 81 -19.18 -5.60 13.07
C GLY A 81 -18.65 -6.05 11.69
N LEU A 82 -19.47 -6.74 10.89
CA LEU A 82 -19.09 -7.16 9.54
C LEU A 82 -19.40 -6.05 8.53
N ALA A 83 -18.49 -5.86 7.58
CA ALA A 83 -18.74 -4.97 6.45
C ALA A 83 -19.65 -5.67 5.40
N PRO A 84 -20.15 -4.95 4.37
CA PRO A 84 -21.09 -5.50 3.40
C PRO A 84 -20.59 -6.71 2.59
N ASP A 85 -19.28 -6.97 2.60
CA ASP A 85 -18.65 -8.13 1.96
C ASP A 85 -18.56 -9.37 2.86
N GLY A 86 -19.07 -9.30 4.10
CA GLY A 86 -19.11 -10.40 5.05
C GLY A 86 -17.82 -10.62 5.85
N TYR A 87 -16.80 -9.79 5.66
CA TYR A 87 -15.60 -9.82 6.50
C TYR A 87 -15.67 -8.79 7.64
N PRO A 88 -14.93 -8.98 8.76
CA PRO A 88 -14.80 -7.96 9.79
C PRO A 88 -14.37 -6.60 9.21
N ASN A 89 -14.91 -5.51 9.75
CA ASN A 89 -14.59 -4.18 9.25
C ASN A 89 -13.32 -3.58 9.90
N MET A 90 -13.02 -4.00 11.13
CA MET A 90 -11.79 -3.65 11.84
C MET A 90 -10.57 -4.25 11.12
N LEU A 91 -9.51 -3.45 10.91
CA LEU A 91 -8.34 -3.86 10.13
C LEU A 91 -7.66 -5.12 10.67
N GLN A 92 -7.47 -5.22 11.99
CA GLN A 92 -6.87 -6.40 12.61
C GLN A 92 -7.68 -7.67 12.30
N ASP A 93 -8.97 -7.66 12.62
CA ASP A 93 -9.85 -8.82 12.46
C ASP A 93 -10.03 -9.19 10.98
N PHE A 94 -10.03 -8.18 10.10
CA PHE A 94 -10.05 -8.38 8.66
C PHE A 94 -8.82 -9.16 8.18
N PHE A 95 -7.61 -8.81 8.64
CA PHE A 95 -6.39 -9.54 8.29
C PHE A 95 -6.45 -10.99 8.75
N GLU A 96 -6.89 -11.22 9.98
CA GLU A 96 -7.03 -12.58 10.53
C GLU A 96 -8.03 -13.40 9.70
N ALA A 97 -9.16 -12.82 9.32
CA ALA A 97 -10.19 -13.47 8.52
C ALA A 97 -9.70 -13.85 7.11
N ILE A 98 -9.07 -12.94 6.38
CA ILE A 98 -8.62 -13.24 5.01
C ILE A 98 -7.46 -14.25 4.97
N VAL A 99 -6.59 -14.22 5.99
CA VAL A 99 -5.49 -15.19 6.14
C VAL A 99 -6.05 -16.56 6.51
N ALA A 100 -7.05 -16.63 7.39
CA ALA A 100 -7.72 -17.89 7.74
C ALA A 100 -8.38 -18.56 6.52
N GLU A 101 -9.04 -17.78 5.67
CA GLU A 101 -9.71 -18.31 4.46
C GLU A 101 -8.73 -18.72 3.36
N LYS A 102 -7.57 -18.05 3.25
CA LYS A 102 -6.61 -18.26 2.16
C LYS A 102 -5.28 -18.80 2.72
N PRO A 103 -5.08 -20.13 2.78
CA PRO A 103 -3.90 -20.73 3.43
C PRO A 103 -2.55 -20.32 2.85
N GLU A 104 -2.51 -19.95 1.56
CA GLU A 104 -1.30 -19.47 0.88
C GLU A 104 -1.05 -17.97 1.02
N LEU A 105 -1.98 -17.22 1.63
CA LEU A 105 -1.86 -15.77 1.80
C LEU A 105 -0.97 -15.44 2.99
N HIS A 106 0.01 -14.57 2.75
CA HIS A 106 0.84 -13.92 3.74
C HIS A 106 0.65 -12.40 3.71
N ILE A 107 0.61 -11.77 4.88
CA ILE A 107 0.52 -10.33 5.04
C ILE A 107 1.81 -9.85 5.71
N HIS A 108 2.48 -8.89 5.08
CA HIS A 108 3.72 -8.32 5.57
C HIS A 108 3.54 -6.82 5.82
N LEU A 109 3.82 -6.37 7.04
CA LEU A 109 3.73 -4.98 7.44
C LEU A 109 5.11 -4.42 7.74
N LEU A 110 5.54 -3.38 7.02
CA LEU A 110 6.77 -2.64 7.30
C LEU A 110 6.43 -1.26 7.84
N ARG A 111 6.62 -1.06 9.14
CA ARG A 111 6.36 0.21 9.84
C ARG A 111 7.64 0.95 10.18
N TRP A 112 7.61 2.28 10.22
CA TRP A 112 8.77 3.06 10.67
C TRP A 112 8.99 2.89 12.18
N THR A 113 10.24 2.84 12.62
CA THR A 113 10.55 2.75 14.07
C THR A 113 10.32 4.08 14.79
N GLY A 114 10.52 5.22 14.12
CA GLY A 114 10.41 6.53 14.74
C GLY A 114 8.98 7.02 15.03
N SER A 115 7.94 6.38 14.46
CA SER A 115 6.54 6.72 14.77
C SER A 115 6.18 6.36 16.22
N VAL A 116 6.89 5.42 16.84
CA VAL A 116 6.70 5.03 18.26
C VAL A 116 6.96 6.18 19.23
N VAL A 117 7.84 7.13 18.89
CA VAL A 117 8.09 8.33 19.70
C VAL A 117 6.87 9.27 19.70
N LEU A 118 6.13 9.31 18.59
CA LEU A 118 5.00 10.21 18.40
C LEU A 118 3.66 9.57 18.78
N ALA A 119 3.52 8.25 18.63
CA ALA A 119 2.32 7.49 18.96
C ALA A 119 2.67 6.20 19.73
N PRO A 120 3.08 6.28 21.02
CA PRO A 120 3.54 5.13 21.79
C PRO A 120 2.48 4.03 21.95
N GLY A 121 1.20 4.42 22.03
CA GLY A 121 0.07 3.49 22.20
C GLY A 121 -0.09 2.48 21.05
N ARG A 122 0.37 2.81 19.84
CA ARG A 122 0.29 1.94 18.66
C ARG A 122 1.39 0.87 18.60
N LEU A 123 2.29 0.82 19.59
CA LEU A 123 3.27 -0.27 19.70
C LEU A 123 2.62 -1.58 20.14
N VAL A 124 1.64 -1.51 21.05
CA VAL A 124 1.01 -2.69 21.65
C VAL A 124 0.20 -3.51 20.63
N PRO A 125 -0.69 -2.91 19.80
CA PRO A 125 -1.43 -3.67 18.79
C PRO A 125 -0.51 -4.35 17.78
N MET A 126 0.52 -3.66 17.29
CA MET A 126 1.50 -4.23 16.36
C MET A 126 2.32 -5.37 16.98
N ALA A 127 2.75 -5.22 18.23
CA ALA A 127 3.45 -6.28 18.95
C ALA A 127 2.53 -7.49 19.18
N ARG A 128 1.26 -7.26 19.54
CA ARG A 128 0.26 -8.34 19.66
C ARG A 128 0.02 -9.05 18.35
N LEU A 129 -0.16 -8.33 17.24
CA LEU A 129 -0.34 -8.95 15.93
C LEU A 129 0.87 -9.82 15.55
N SER A 130 2.09 -9.35 15.83
CA SER A 130 3.31 -10.10 15.57
C SER A 130 3.54 -11.30 16.51
N MET A 131 2.99 -11.27 17.74
CA MET A 131 3.25 -12.29 18.77
C MET A 131 2.11 -13.30 18.92
N LEU A 132 0.88 -12.88 18.66
CA LEU A 132 -0.36 -13.63 18.92
C LEU A 132 -1.19 -13.82 17.65
N GLY A 133 -0.93 -13.06 16.59
CA GLY A 133 -1.56 -13.26 15.29
C GLY A 133 -1.04 -14.51 14.58
N SER A 134 -1.62 -14.81 13.42
CA SER A 134 -1.14 -15.91 12.58
C SER A 134 0.33 -15.70 12.20
N ASP A 135 1.15 -16.77 12.17
CA ASP A 135 2.54 -16.74 11.66
C ASP A 135 2.67 -16.18 10.23
N ARG A 136 1.54 -16.10 9.52
CA ARG A 136 1.40 -15.54 8.17
C ARG A 136 1.14 -14.04 8.15
N ILE A 137 0.98 -13.39 9.31
CA ILE A 137 0.90 -11.93 9.47
C ILE A 137 2.19 -11.47 10.15
N GLN A 138 3.08 -10.88 9.38
CA GLN A 138 4.44 -10.57 9.82
C GLN A 138 4.65 -9.06 9.87
N ALA A 139 4.94 -8.53 11.06
CA ALA A 139 5.26 -7.12 11.24
C ALA A 139 6.77 -6.92 11.43
N ALA A 140 7.32 -5.91 10.75
CA ALA A 140 8.70 -5.48 10.86
C ALA A 140 8.78 -3.97 11.08
N PHE A 141 9.81 -3.55 11.81
CA PHE A 141 10.13 -2.13 12.02
C PHE A 141 11.38 -1.75 11.21
N ASP A 142 11.31 -0.65 10.46
CA ASP A 142 12.46 -0.09 9.77
C ASP A 142 13.04 1.10 10.56
N GLY A 143 14.31 0.99 10.94
CA GLY A 143 15.09 2.01 11.63
C GLY A 143 16.35 2.42 10.86
N ARG A 144 16.50 2.03 9.58
CA ARG A 144 17.72 2.30 8.80
C ARG A 144 17.89 3.76 8.35
N HIS A 145 16.98 4.64 8.74
CA HIS A 145 17.06 6.07 8.41
C HIS A 145 17.93 6.83 9.41
N PRO A 146 18.66 7.88 8.96
CA PRO A 146 19.35 8.80 9.85
C PRO A 146 18.41 9.35 10.93
N VAL A 147 18.96 9.70 12.09
CA VAL A 147 18.21 10.32 13.19
C VAL A 147 17.43 11.53 12.68
N GLY A 148 16.11 11.53 12.85
CA GLY A 148 15.20 12.58 12.37
C GLY A 148 14.60 12.36 10.97
N ALA A 149 15.04 11.34 10.21
CA ALA A 149 14.48 10.98 8.91
C ALA A 149 13.51 9.80 9.01
N CYS A 150 12.50 9.75 8.12
CA CYS A 150 11.50 8.69 8.08
C CYS A 150 11.26 8.14 6.66
N HIS A 151 10.81 6.89 6.55
CA HIS A 151 10.11 6.46 5.34
C HIS A 151 8.65 6.98 5.38
N HIS A 152 8.31 7.94 4.53
CA HIS A 152 6.97 8.54 4.51
C HIS A 152 6.05 7.95 3.43
N GLN A 153 6.47 6.82 2.86
CA GLN A 153 5.75 6.09 1.81
C GLN A 153 4.48 5.45 2.39
N LYS A 154 3.44 5.34 1.54
CA LYS A 154 2.25 4.54 1.79
C LYS A 154 2.07 3.66 0.56
N ILE A 155 2.35 2.37 0.71
CA ILE A 155 2.30 1.38 -0.37
C ILE A 155 1.56 0.16 0.16
N VAL A 156 0.70 -0.42 -0.66
CA VAL A 156 0.03 -1.70 -0.42
C VAL A 156 0.13 -2.56 -1.68
#